data_AF-A0A4P9VNP3-F1
#
_entry.id   AF-A0A4P9VNP3-F1
#
_cell.length_a   1.000
_cell.length_b   1.000
_cell.length_c   1.000
_cell.angle_alpha   90.00
_cell.angle_beta   90.00
_cell.angle_gamma   90.00
#
_symmetry.space_group_name_H-M   'P 1'
#
loop_
_entity.id
_entity.type
_entity.pdbx_description
1 polymer ?
#
loop_
_entity_poly.entity_id
_entity_poly.type
_entity_poly.pdbx_seq_one_letter_code
_entity_poly.pdbx_strand_id
1 'polypeptide(L)'
;MAGCSCFGAYVYVTAKLHFKSKEAYKKFVTKVKVRVLFVKKTKTYTKEWYKYAEDAVYSINVVTKGGNTPKLKQLLRDNPQYCKIENINDCFNTANLLFAYLFGDNGYHQDLSAAPMKVLSFDTRRYDDSGHFALNPPNEPYVDPGFKIQEEKIKVTLLKQYDYQQSLQAFYAVESNNVQKEKYAEEIAKVEHNLAELHQATVTCQAVSAFVVCRAAVDQAMANLYPVQI
;
A
#
# COMPACT_ATOMS: atom_id res chain seq x y z
N MET A 1 -20.82 16.99 -2.03
CA MET A 1 -21.21 16.01 -1.00
C MET A 1 -20.35 16.24 0.23
N ALA A 2 -20.94 16.57 1.37
CA ALA A 2 -20.20 16.89 2.59
C ALA A 2 -19.49 15.63 3.12
N GLY A 3 -18.16 15.63 3.07
CA GLY A 3 -17.32 14.52 3.52
C GLY A 3 -17.44 14.32 5.03
N CYS A 4 -18.09 13.24 5.43
CA CYS A 4 -18.25 12.87 6.83
C CYS A 4 -16.90 12.34 7.36
N SER A 5 -16.36 12.94 8.42
CA SER A 5 -15.08 12.53 9.03
C SER A 5 -15.35 11.55 10.18
N CYS A 6 -14.85 10.32 10.07
CA CYS A 6 -15.02 9.28 11.07
C CYS A 6 -13.65 8.89 11.65
N PHE A 7 -13.11 9.71 12.55
CA PHE A 7 -11.77 9.47 13.12
C PHE A 7 -11.78 8.23 14.05
N GLY A 8 -10.67 7.50 14.16
CA GLY A 8 -10.48 6.54 15.26
C GLY A 8 -10.49 5.04 14.95
N ALA A 9 -10.72 4.58 13.71
CA ALA A 9 -10.74 3.12 13.46
C ALA A 9 -9.34 2.51 13.44
N TYR A 10 -8.51 2.89 12.47
CA TYR A 10 -7.15 2.34 12.33
C TYR A 10 -6.26 3.37 11.63
N VAL A 11 -5.04 3.55 12.14
CA VAL A 11 -3.96 4.28 11.46
C VAL A 11 -2.86 3.28 11.14
N TYR A 12 -2.58 3.10 9.86
CA TYR A 12 -1.50 2.26 9.37
C TYR A 12 -0.37 3.15 8.89
N VAL A 13 0.79 3.03 9.53
CA VAL A 13 2.02 3.69 9.09
C VAL A 13 2.92 2.64 8.48
N THR A 14 3.34 2.86 7.24
CA THR A 14 4.23 1.97 6.51
C THR A 14 5.46 2.74 6.08
N ALA A 15 6.64 2.22 6.42
CA ALA A 15 7.92 2.69 5.91
C ALA A 15 8.43 1.71 4.87
N LYS A 16 8.83 2.20 3.69
CA LYS A 16 9.37 1.38 2.60
C LYS A 16 10.66 1.99 2.05
N LEU A 17 11.50 1.14 1.48
CA LEU A 17 12.67 1.55 0.73
C LEU A 17 12.52 1.05 -0.72
N HIS A 18 12.47 1.98 -1.66
CA HIS A 18 12.29 1.75 -3.08
C HIS A 18 13.64 1.75 -3.79
N PHE A 19 13.85 0.80 -4.69
CA PHE A 19 15.08 0.66 -5.46
C PHE A 19 14.79 0.81 -6.94
N LYS A 20 15.70 1.46 -7.69
CA LYS A 20 15.54 1.67 -9.14
C LYS A 20 15.54 0.37 -9.95
N SER A 21 16.06 -0.73 -9.39
CA SER A 21 16.05 -2.04 -10.05
C SER A 21 16.12 -3.21 -9.07
N LYS A 22 15.71 -4.38 -9.54
CA LYS A 22 15.91 -5.66 -8.83
C LYS A 22 17.37 -5.95 -8.51
N GLU A 23 18.30 -5.58 -9.38
CA GLU A 23 19.74 -5.78 -9.17
C GLU A 23 20.24 -4.94 -7.99
N ALA A 24 19.80 -3.68 -7.89
CA ALA A 24 20.13 -2.81 -6.77
C ALA A 24 19.58 -3.39 -5.45
N TYR A 25 18.33 -3.82 -5.44
CA TYR A 25 17.72 -4.50 -4.30
C TYR A 25 18.44 -5.79 -3.90
N LYS A 26 18.74 -6.68 -4.86
CA LYS A 26 19.45 -7.94 -4.60
C LYS A 26 20.83 -7.70 -4.02
N LYS A 27 21.59 -6.73 -4.57
CA LYS A 27 22.91 -6.34 -4.05
C LYS A 27 22.80 -5.83 -2.61
N PHE A 28 21.83 -4.95 -2.34
CA PHE A 28 21.55 -4.44 -1.00
C PHE A 28 21.25 -5.58 0.00
N VAL A 29 20.24 -6.41 -0.28
CA VAL A 29 19.83 -7.50 0.62
C VAL A 29 20.96 -8.50 0.85
N THR A 30 21.69 -8.89 -0.19
CA THR A 30 22.78 -9.85 -0.08
C THR A 30 23.88 -9.33 0.83
N LYS A 31 24.29 -8.07 0.65
CA LYS A 31 25.34 -7.46 1.47
C LYS A 31 24.89 -7.21 2.91
N VAL A 32 23.63 -6.81 3.13
CA VAL A 32 23.05 -6.67 4.47
C VAL A 32 23.01 -8.03 5.19
N LYS A 33 22.50 -9.09 4.53
CA LYS A 33 22.42 -10.44 5.11
C LYS A 33 23.79 -11.00 5.48
N VAL A 34 24.78 -10.86 4.58
CA VAL A 34 26.17 -11.27 4.85
C VAL A 34 26.69 -10.53 6.10
N ARG A 35 26.45 -9.23 6.24
CA ARG A 35 26.92 -8.48 7.42
C ARG A 35 26.24 -8.89 8.73
N VAL A 36 24.94 -9.18 8.72
CA VAL A 36 24.22 -9.69 9.92
C VAL A 36 24.78 -11.04 10.37
N LEU A 37 25.19 -11.89 9.42
CA LEU A 37 25.75 -13.21 9.72
C LEU A 37 27.21 -13.15 10.22
N PHE A 38 27.99 -12.13 9.85
CA PHE A 38 29.44 -12.06 10.13
C PHE A 38 29.88 -10.95 11.10
N VAL A 39 28.98 -10.11 11.64
CA VAL A 39 29.35 -9.02 12.56
C VAL A 39 28.65 -9.16 13.92
N LYS A 40 29.39 -9.67 14.92
CA LYS A 40 29.10 -9.41 16.34
C LYS A 40 29.25 -7.91 16.61
N LYS A 41 28.15 -7.25 16.98
CA LYS A 41 28.06 -5.91 17.56
C LYS A 41 29.02 -4.85 17.00
N THR A 42 28.57 -4.06 16.02
CA THR A 42 28.85 -2.61 15.98
C THR A 42 27.97 -1.94 14.93
N LYS A 43 27.20 -0.92 15.35
CA LYS A 43 26.45 -0.01 14.47
C LYS A 43 27.47 0.88 13.74
N THR A 44 28.03 0.39 12.64
CA THR A 44 28.90 1.20 11.77
C THR A 44 28.24 1.27 10.40
N TYR A 45 27.51 2.36 10.14
CA TYR A 45 27.02 2.71 8.81
C TYR A 45 28.25 2.99 7.92
N THR A 46 28.80 1.98 7.26
CA THR A 46 30.00 2.15 6.43
C THR A 46 29.64 2.79 5.09
N LYS A 47 30.54 3.63 4.54
CA LYS A 47 30.39 4.35 3.25
C LYS A 47 29.90 3.46 2.08
N GLU A 48 30.23 2.17 2.09
CA GLU A 48 29.75 1.21 1.08
C GLU A 48 28.24 0.98 1.10
N TRP A 49 27.59 1.07 2.27
CA TRP A 49 26.14 0.91 2.40
C TRP A 49 25.40 2.02 1.65
N TYR A 50 25.89 3.26 1.78
CA TYR A 50 25.37 4.42 1.05
C TYR A 50 25.48 4.21 -0.46
N LYS A 51 26.59 3.68 -0.98
CA LYS A 51 26.80 3.51 -2.43
C LYS A 51 25.78 2.59 -3.12
N TYR A 52 25.24 1.60 -2.41
CA TYR A 52 24.24 0.68 -3.00
C TYR A 52 22.80 1.15 -2.82
N ALA A 53 22.57 2.08 -1.89
CA ALA A 53 21.27 2.67 -1.61
C ALA A 53 21.22 4.16 -2.00
N GLU A 54 22.25 4.67 -2.68
CA GLU A 54 22.43 6.09 -3.02
C GLU A 54 21.23 6.63 -3.80
N ASP A 55 20.76 5.81 -4.74
CA ASP A 55 19.58 6.06 -5.56
C ASP A 55 18.27 5.56 -4.94
N ALA A 56 18.29 4.93 -3.78
CA ALA A 56 17.08 4.40 -3.16
C ALA A 56 16.26 5.52 -2.52
N VAL A 57 14.94 5.37 -2.55
CA VAL A 57 14.00 6.34 -1.98
C VAL A 57 13.29 5.70 -0.80
N TYR A 58 13.45 6.31 0.37
CA TYR A 58 12.69 5.97 1.54
C TYR A 58 11.33 6.68 1.46
N SER A 59 10.25 5.94 1.72
CA SER A 59 8.89 6.49 1.77
C SER A 59 8.22 6.17 3.09
N ILE A 60 7.40 7.12 3.55
CA ILE A 60 6.48 6.96 4.67
C ILE A 60 5.08 7.12 4.10
N ASN A 61 4.24 6.10 4.26
CA ASN A 61 2.84 6.15 3.87
C ASN A 61 1.96 5.97 5.10
N VAL A 62 0.96 6.85 5.25
CA VAL A 62 -0.02 6.81 6.33
C VAL A 62 -1.41 6.63 5.75
N VAL A 63 -2.02 5.49 6.04
CA VAL A 63 -3.39 5.14 5.61
C VAL A 63 -4.27 5.09 6.84
N THR A 64 -5.37 5.85 6.82
CA THR A 64 -6.34 5.87 7.92
C THR A 64 -7.69 5.33 7.47
N LYS A 65 -8.25 4.41 8.26
CA LYS A 65 -9.65 4.01 8.11
C LYS A 65 -10.51 5.08 8.78
N GLY A 66 -11.29 5.82 7.98
CA GLY A 66 -12.17 6.87 8.45
C GLY A 66 -11.65 8.31 8.29
N GLY A 67 -10.46 8.47 7.70
CA GLY A 67 -9.90 9.75 7.28
C GLY A 67 -8.88 10.35 8.26
N ASN A 68 -8.05 11.27 7.76
CA ASN A 68 -6.99 11.91 8.53
C ASN A 68 -7.53 13.06 9.39
N THR A 69 -7.17 13.10 10.67
CA THR A 69 -7.47 14.25 11.55
C THR A 69 -6.78 15.52 11.02
N PRO A 70 -7.25 16.73 11.37
CA PRO A 70 -6.61 17.97 10.95
C PRO A 70 -5.12 18.03 11.29
N LYS A 71 -4.74 17.58 12.49
CA LYS A 71 -3.34 17.56 12.95
C LYS A 71 -2.50 16.54 12.16
N LEU A 72 -3.03 15.36 11.87
CA LEU A 72 -2.36 14.37 11.02
C LEU A 72 -2.22 14.87 9.58
N LYS A 73 -3.25 15.50 9.00
CA LYS A 73 -3.18 16.12 7.66
C LYS A 73 -2.09 17.18 7.61
N GLN A 74 -2.02 18.02 8.64
CA GLN A 74 -1.00 19.05 8.75
C GLN A 74 0.41 18.44 8.82
N LEU A 75 0.61 17.45 9.69
CA LEU A 75 1.90 16.78 9.84
C LEU A 75 2.38 16.19 8.50
N LEU A 76 1.51 15.49 7.78
CA LEU A 76 1.84 14.89 6.49
C LEU A 76 2.10 15.93 5.38
N ARG A 77 1.46 17.10 5.45
CA ARG A 77 1.65 18.18 4.47
C ARG A 77 2.94 18.94 4.72
N ASP A 78 3.24 19.24 5.99
CA ASP A 78 4.32 20.14 6.39
C ASP A 78 5.68 19.42 6.46
N ASN A 79 5.69 18.08 6.36
CA ASN A 79 6.91 17.28 6.50
C ASN A 79 7.12 16.34 5.30
N PRO A 80 8.37 16.12 4.87
CA PRO A 80 8.67 15.25 3.73
C PRO A 80 8.38 13.78 4.07
N GLN A 81 7.66 13.13 3.16
CA GLN A 81 7.31 11.71 3.25
C GLN A 81 8.16 10.83 2.31
N TYR A 82 8.93 11.45 1.41
CA TYR A 82 9.80 10.79 0.45
C TYR A 82 11.18 11.41 0.53
N CYS A 83 12.21 10.61 0.80
CA CYS A 83 13.58 11.08 0.91
C CYS A 83 14.54 10.11 0.23
N LYS A 84 15.51 10.66 -0.49
CA LYS A 84 16.68 9.89 -0.91
C LYS A 84 17.52 9.53 0.31
N ILE A 85 18.28 8.44 0.23
CA ILE A 85 19.15 7.99 1.34
C ILE A 85 20.16 9.07 1.77
N GLU A 86 20.67 9.87 0.82
CA GLU A 86 21.57 11.00 1.10
C GLU A 86 20.97 12.04 2.07
N ASN A 87 19.65 12.22 2.05
CA ASN A 87 18.90 13.19 2.86
C ASN A 87 17.83 12.51 3.73
N ILE A 88 18.08 11.27 4.19
CA ILE A 88 17.09 10.48 4.94
C ILE A 88 16.68 11.09 6.29
N ASN A 89 17.52 11.97 6.85
CA ASN A 89 17.29 12.57 8.17
C ASN A 89 15.96 13.33 8.23
N ASP A 90 15.53 13.97 7.14
CA ASP A 90 14.26 14.70 7.12
C ASP A 90 13.07 13.74 7.26
N CYS A 91 13.11 12.59 6.58
CA CYS A 91 12.10 11.55 6.74
C CYS A 91 12.16 10.88 8.12
N PHE A 92 13.35 10.73 8.72
CA PHE A 92 13.43 10.26 10.12
C PHE A 92 12.80 11.26 11.10
N ASN A 93 12.96 12.56 10.86
CA ASN A 93 12.26 13.58 11.64
C ASN A 93 10.73 13.48 11.46
N THR A 94 10.25 13.32 10.22
CA THR A 94 8.83 13.07 9.93
C THR A 94 8.32 11.84 10.68
N ALA A 95 9.07 10.73 10.65
CA ALA A 95 8.71 9.51 11.36
C ALA A 95 8.63 9.76 12.88
N ASN A 96 9.61 10.45 13.46
CA ASN A 96 9.59 10.80 14.89
C ASN A 96 8.39 11.66 15.26
N LEU A 97 8.05 12.66 14.45
CA LEU A 97 6.85 13.48 14.64
C LEU A 97 5.57 12.65 14.55
N LEU A 98 5.50 11.71 13.59
CA LEU A 98 4.38 10.77 13.47
C LEU A 98 4.27 9.88 14.71
N PHE A 99 5.37 9.32 15.19
CA PHE A 99 5.37 8.50 16.41
C PHE A 99 4.96 9.32 17.64
N ALA A 100 5.50 10.53 17.81
CA ALA A 100 5.11 11.44 18.89
C ALA A 100 3.62 11.81 18.80
N TYR A 101 3.09 12.01 17.60
CA TYR A 101 1.68 12.24 17.39
C TYR A 101 0.85 10.99 17.71
N LEU A 102 1.24 9.79 17.29
CA LEU A 102 0.43 8.58 17.48
C LEU A 102 0.43 8.08 18.93
N PHE A 103 1.56 8.23 19.63
CA PHE A 103 1.78 7.62 20.95
C PHE A 103 2.00 8.62 22.09
N GLY A 104 2.13 9.91 21.80
CA GLY A 104 2.34 10.94 22.81
C GLY A 104 1.04 11.40 23.48
N ASP A 105 1.17 11.95 24.70
CA ASP A 105 0.06 12.37 25.55
C ASP A 105 -0.81 13.47 24.93
N ASN A 106 -0.21 14.30 24.07
CA ASN A 106 -0.87 15.38 23.33
C ASN A 106 -1.12 15.02 21.84
N GLY A 107 -1.31 13.73 21.58
CA GLY A 107 -1.34 13.14 20.25
C GLY A 107 -2.73 12.74 19.73
N TYR A 108 -2.77 11.67 18.95
CA TYR A 108 -3.95 11.12 18.29
C TYR A 108 -5.08 10.84 19.27
N HIS A 109 -4.77 10.41 20.49
CA HIS A 109 -5.78 10.15 21.52
C HIS A 109 -6.63 11.40 21.85
N GLN A 110 -6.05 12.60 21.86
CA GLN A 110 -6.79 13.85 22.11
C GLN A 110 -7.68 14.23 20.91
N ASP A 111 -7.19 14.02 19.69
CA ASP A 111 -8.01 14.23 18.49
C ASP A 111 -9.21 13.28 18.47
N LEU A 112 -9.08 12.08 19.04
CA LEU A 112 -10.19 11.13 19.18
C LEU A 112 -11.16 11.47 20.30
N SER A 113 -10.68 11.94 21.46
CA SER A 113 -11.56 12.27 22.58
C SER A 113 -12.49 13.46 22.28
N ALA A 114 -12.07 14.37 21.39
CA ALA A 114 -12.87 15.50 20.93
C ALA A 114 -13.73 15.19 19.69
N ALA A 115 -13.55 14.03 19.05
CA ALA A 115 -14.25 13.70 17.81
C ALA A 115 -15.66 13.11 18.08
N PRO A 116 -16.68 13.51 17.30
CA PRO A 116 -17.99 12.88 17.37
C PRO A 116 -17.88 11.41 16.94
N MET A 117 -18.15 10.48 17.86
CA MET A 117 -18.17 9.05 17.57
C MET A 117 -19.28 8.73 16.57
N LYS A 118 -18.92 8.08 15.45
CA LYS A 118 -19.87 7.61 14.44
C LYS A 118 -19.64 6.14 14.15
N VAL A 119 -20.73 5.40 13.94
CA VAL A 119 -20.66 3.99 13.53
C VAL A 119 -20.05 3.92 12.14
N LEU A 120 -18.82 3.39 12.05
CA LEU A 120 -18.09 3.19 10.80
C LEU A 120 -18.60 1.99 9.99
N SER A 121 -18.99 0.94 10.70
CA SER A 121 -19.60 -0.25 10.14
C SER A 121 -20.47 -0.88 11.20
N PHE A 122 -21.65 -1.31 10.80
CA PHE A 122 -22.53 -2.17 11.58
C PHE A 122 -22.65 -3.45 10.76
N ASP A 123 -22.24 -4.57 11.35
CA ASP A 123 -22.38 -5.90 10.76
C ASP A 123 -23.58 -6.56 11.43
N THR A 124 -24.64 -6.78 10.68
CA THR A 124 -25.71 -7.70 11.08
C THR A 124 -25.55 -8.98 10.30
N ARG A 125 -25.21 -10.02 11.03
CA ARG A 125 -25.36 -11.39 10.52
C ARG A 125 -26.80 -11.81 10.72
N ARG A 126 -27.35 -12.49 9.72
CA ARG A 126 -28.67 -13.08 9.89
C ARG A 126 -28.57 -14.16 10.98
N TYR A 127 -29.68 -14.45 11.67
CA TYR A 127 -29.69 -15.43 12.76
C TYR A 127 -29.18 -16.82 12.28
N ASP A 128 -29.40 -17.15 11.01
CA ASP A 128 -28.87 -18.33 10.32
C ASP A 128 -27.33 -18.42 10.26
N ASP A 129 -26.63 -17.28 10.19
CA ASP A 129 -25.17 -17.21 10.11
C ASP A 129 -24.49 -17.20 11.50
N SER A 130 -25.26 -17.18 12.59
CA SER A 130 -24.76 -17.10 13.98
C SER A 130 -24.29 -18.45 14.56
N GLY A 131 -24.26 -19.50 13.74
CA GLY A 131 -23.90 -20.86 14.17
C GLY A 131 -24.97 -21.58 14.99
N HIS A 132 -26.12 -20.96 15.24
CA HIS A 132 -27.24 -21.56 16.00
C HIS A 132 -28.01 -22.62 15.17
N PHE A 133 -27.82 -22.65 13.85
CA PHE A 133 -28.32 -23.71 12.96
C PHE A 133 -27.26 -24.76 12.60
N ALA A 134 -26.15 -24.87 13.34
CA ALA A 134 -25.08 -25.85 13.08
C ALA A 134 -25.51 -27.33 13.08
N LEU A 135 -26.80 -27.63 13.28
CA LEU A 135 -27.39 -28.97 13.14
C LEU A 135 -28.01 -29.26 11.76
N ASN A 136 -28.07 -28.28 10.86
CA ASN A 136 -28.38 -28.49 9.44
C ASN A 136 -27.46 -27.61 8.60
N PRO A 137 -26.39 -28.15 7.99
CA PRO A 137 -25.58 -27.34 7.09
C PRO A 137 -26.50 -26.84 5.97
N PRO A 138 -26.59 -25.51 5.71
CA PRO A 138 -27.22 -25.05 4.49
C PRO A 138 -26.50 -25.74 3.33
N ASN A 139 -27.24 -26.16 2.29
CA ASN A 139 -26.62 -26.53 1.04
C ASN A 139 -25.84 -25.30 0.57
N GLU A 140 -24.52 -25.27 0.83
CA GLU A 140 -23.67 -24.22 0.33
C GLU A 140 -23.87 -24.21 -1.20
N PRO A 141 -24.28 -23.08 -1.79
CA PRO A 141 -24.42 -23.02 -3.23
C PRO A 141 -23.07 -23.43 -3.82
N TYR A 142 -23.08 -24.39 -4.74
CA TYR A 142 -21.87 -24.80 -5.44
C TYR A 142 -21.26 -23.56 -6.10
N VAL A 143 -20.12 -23.12 -5.58
CA VAL A 143 -19.30 -22.08 -6.20
C VAL A 143 -18.22 -22.79 -7.00
N ASP A 144 -18.22 -22.58 -8.32
CA ASP A 144 -17.17 -23.10 -9.20
C ASP A 144 -15.80 -22.66 -8.66
N PRO A 145 -14.90 -23.61 -8.30
CA PRO A 145 -13.57 -23.29 -7.78
C PRO A 145 -12.74 -22.39 -8.71
N GLY A 146 -13.09 -22.35 -10.01
CA GLY A 146 -12.52 -21.44 -11.00
C GLY A 146 -12.65 -19.97 -10.61
N PHE A 147 -13.70 -19.55 -9.90
CA PHE A 147 -13.83 -18.16 -9.42
C PHE A 147 -12.69 -17.77 -8.48
N LYS A 148 -12.29 -18.66 -7.55
CA LYS A 148 -11.18 -18.40 -6.63
C LYS A 148 -9.85 -18.26 -7.36
N ILE A 149 -9.65 -19.03 -8.44
CA ILE A 149 -8.44 -18.93 -9.27
C ILE A 149 -8.38 -17.56 -9.96
N GLN A 150 -9.51 -17.09 -10.51
CA GLN A 150 -9.56 -15.79 -11.17
C GLN A 150 -9.41 -14.63 -10.17
N GLU A 151 -10.03 -14.74 -8.99
CA GLU A 151 -9.88 -13.78 -7.90
C GLU A 151 -8.42 -13.66 -7.48
N GLU A 152 -7.73 -14.78 -7.24
CA GLU A 152 -6.32 -14.76 -6.85
C GLU A 152 -5.44 -14.20 -7.98
N LYS A 153 -5.73 -14.55 -9.24
CA LYS A 153 -5.03 -13.99 -10.41
C LYS A 153 -5.16 -12.47 -10.48
N ILE A 154 -6.36 -11.91 -10.29
CA ILE A 154 -6.56 -10.45 -10.23
C ILE A 154 -5.82 -9.86 -9.03
N LYS A 155 -6.00 -10.44 -7.85
CA LYS A 155 -5.43 -9.94 -6.59
C LYS A 155 -3.91 -9.87 -6.63
N VAL A 156 -3.24 -10.93 -7.08
CA VAL A 156 -1.77 -10.95 -7.22
C VAL A 156 -1.30 -9.86 -8.18
N THR A 157 -2.02 -9.65 -9.29
CA THR A 157 -1.66 -8.63 -10.26
C THR A 157 -1.92 -7.22 -9.74
N LEU A 158 -3.06 -6.96 -9.08
CA LEU A 158 -3.35 -5.69 -8.40
C LEU A 158 -2.26 -5.34 -7.40
N LEU A 159 -1.85 -6.29 -6.55
CA LEU A 159 -0.77 -6.07 -5.57
C LEU A 159 0.54 -5.65 -6.24
N LYS A 160 0.90 -6.26 -7.37
CA LYS A 160 2.10 -5.87 -8.15
C LYS A 160 1.97 -4.47 -8.72
N GLN A 161 0.81 -4.13 -9.30
CA GLN A 161 0.57 -2.80 -9.87
C GLN A 161 0.64 -1.71 -8.79
N TYR A 162 0.00 -1.93 -7.62
CA TYR A 162 0.07 -0.98 -6.51
C TYR A 162 1.49 -0.80 -5.96
N ASP A 163 2.26 -1.87 -5.79
CA ASP A 163 3.64 -1.76 -5.29
C ASP A 163 4.55 -1.04 -6.30
N TYR A 164 4.33 -1.26 -7.60
CA TYR A 164 5.03 -0.54 -8.64
C TYR A 164 4.63 0.94 -8.70
N GLN A 165 3.33 1.26 -8.63
CA GLN A 165 2.84 2.63 -8.57
C GLN A 165 3.45 3.38 -7.38
N GLN A 166 3.46 2.77 -6.18
CA GLN A 166 4.06 3.37 -4.99
C GLN A 166 5.56 3.67 -5.20
N SER A 167 6.27 2.77 -5.88
CA SER A 167 7.67 2.98 -6.19
C SER A 167 7.87 4.14 -7.18
N LEU A 168 7.10 4.19 -8.26
CA LEU A 168 7.13 5.30 -9.22
C LEU A 168 6.80 6.64 -8.56
N GLN A 169 5.77 6.69 -7.72
CA GLN A 169 5.40 7.89 -6.96
C GLN A 169 6.51 8.36 -6.03
N ALA A 170 7.20 7.43 -5.35
CA ALA A 170 8.33 7.77 -4.51
C ALA A 170 9.49 8.37 -5.31
N PHE A 171 9.84 7.77 -6.45
CA PHE A 171 10.88 8.32 -7.33
C PHE A 171 10.47 9.67 -7.94
N TYR A 172 9.24 9.80 -8.41
CA TYR A 172 8.68 11.04 -8.95
C TYR A 172 8.76 12.19 -7.95
N ALA A 173 8.47 11.92 -6.67
CA ALA A 173 8.44 12.95 -5.62
C ALA A 173 9.81 13.58 -5.34
N VAL A 174 10.90 12.82 -5.51
CA VAL A 174 12.27 13.27 -5.21
C VAL A 174 13.12 13.54 -6.45
N GLU A 175 12.56 13.35 -7.65
CA GLU A 175 13.25 13.57 -8.91
C GLU A 175 13.32 15.07 -9.24
N SER A 176 14.54 15.54 -9.52
CA SER A 176 14.83 16.93 -9.90
C SER A 176 14.99 17.09 -11.41
N ASN A 177 15.29 16.01 -12.14
CA ASN A 177 15.38 16.02 -13.59
C ASN A 177 13.98 15.95 -14.22
N ASN A 178 13.57 17.03 -14.90
CA ASN A 178 12.23 17.12 -15.52
C ASN A 178 11.96 16.02 -16.57
N VAL A 179 12.95 15.65 -17.38
CA VAL A 179 12.80 14.58 -18.39
C VAL A 179 12.55 13.24 -17.73
N GLN A 180 13.26 12.94 -16.64
CA GLN A 180 13.06 11.69 -15.91
C GLN A 180 11.74 11.70 -15.13
N LYS A 181 11.34 12.87 -14.63
CA LYS A 181 10.06 13.07 -13.93
C LYS A 181 8.86 12.87 -14.86
N GLU A 182 8.94 13.35 -16.11
CA GLU A 182 7.94 13.09 -17.15
C GLU A 182 7.81 11.59 -17.45
N LYS A 183 8.93 10.88 -17.58
CA LYS A 183 8.91 9.41 -17.76
C LYS A 183 8.21 8.70 -16.60
N TYR A 184 8.47 9.11 -15.35
CA TYR A 184 7.75 8.53 -14.21
C TYR A 184 6.25 8.84 -14.26
N ALA A 185 5.84 10.04 -14.68
CA ALA A 185 4.43 10.38 -14.84
C ALA A 185 3.73 9.53 -15.92
N GLU A 186 4.40 9.31 -17.06
CA GLU A 186 3.90 8.43 -18.13
C GLU A 186 3.72 6.98 -17.64
N GLU A 187 4.70 6.44 -16.91
CA GLU A 187 4.59 5.09 -16.34
C GLU A 187 3.50 5.02 -15.26
N ILE A 188 3.33 6.06 -14.43
CA ILE A 188 2.22 6.13 -13.46
C ILE A 188 0.88 6.06 -14.17
N ALA A 189 0.69 6.80 -15.26
CA ALA A 189 -0.56 6.77 -16.04
C ALA A 189 -0.84 5.39 -16.64
N LYS A 190 0.18 4.66 -17.12
CA LYS A 190 0.04 3.27 -17.57
C LYS A 190 -0.41 2.34 -16.45
N VAL A 191 0.14 2.52 -15.25
CA VAL A 191 -0.25 1.73 -14.07
C VAL A 191 -1.66 2.06 -13.62
N GLU A 192 -2.08 3.32 -13.69
CA GLU A 192 -3.46 3.74 -13.40
C GLU A 192 -4.46 3.11 -14.38
N HIS A 193 -4.12 3.04 -15.67
CA HIS A 193 -4.89 2.28 -16.65
C HIS A 193 -4.98 0.80 -16.27
N ASN A 194 -3.84 0.16 -15.97
CA ASN A 194 -3.81 -1.25 -15.55
C ASN A 194 -4.69 -1.52 -14.32
N LEU A 195 -4.66 -0.64 -13.33
CA LEU A 195 -5.48 -0.74 -12.12
C LEU A 195 -6.97 -0.63 -12.46
N ALA A 196 -7.35 0.28 -13.35
CA ALA A 196 -8.74 0.44 -13.79
C ALA A 196 -9.27 -0.83 -14.48
N GLU A 197 -8.51 -1.42 -15.40
CA GLU A 197 -8.86 -2.68 -16.08
C GLU A 197 -9.08 -3.82 -15.07
N LEU A 198 -8.16 -3.97 -14.11
CA LEU A 198 -8.23 -5.01 -13.09
C LEU A 198 -9.42 -4.82 -12.14
N HIS A 199 -9.70 -3.59 -11.71
CA HIS A 199 -10.87 -3.29 -10.88
C HIS A 199 -12.17 -3.57 -11.61
N GLN A 200 -12.25 -3.23 -12.90
CA GLN A 200 -13.42 -3.53 -13.72
C GLN A 200 -13.64 -5.06 -13.85
N ALA A 201 -12.57 -5.83 -13.99
CA ALA A 201 -12.65 -7.30 -13.96
C ALA A 201 -13.13 -7.83 -12.60
N THR A 202 -12.66 -7.27 -11.48
CA THR A 202 -13.14 -7.61 -10.13
C THR A 202 -14.64 -7.38 -10.00
N VAL A 203 -15.12 -6.19 -10.36
CA VAL A 203 -16.54 -5.83 -10.31
C VAL A 203 -17.38 -6.79 -11.15
N THR A 204 -16.89 -7.13 -12.36
CA THR A 204 -17.58 -8.07 -13.24
C THR A 204 -17.67 -9.46 -12.62
N CYS A 205 -16.57 -9.99 -12.08
CA CYS A 205 -16.55 -11.30 -11.41
C CYS A 205 -17.45 -11.35 -10.18
N GLN A 206 -17.57 -10.26 -9.41
CA GLN A 206 -18.45 -10.17 -8.25
C GLN A 206 -19.93 -10.09 -8.61
N ALA A 207 -20.27 -9.61 -9.81
CA ALA A 207 -21.64 -9.40 -10.25
C ALA A 207 -22.26 -10.62 -10.98
N VAL A 208 -21.47 -11.63 -11.36
CA VAL A 208 -21.93 -12.74 -12.20
C VAL A 208 -21.88 -14.09 -11.49
N SER A 209 -22.87 -14.94 -11.74
CA SER A 209 -22.88 -16.34 -11.28
C SER A 209 -22.20 -17.30 -12.26
N ALA A 210 -22.02 -16.89 -13.52
CA ALA A 210 -21.42 -17.73 -14.56
C ALA A 210 -19.89 -17.55 -14.61
N PHE A 211 -19.15 -18.61 -14.29
CA PHE A 211 -17.68 -18.62 -14.27
C PHE A 211 -17.06 -18.18 -15.61
N VAL A 212 -17.63 -18.61 -16.74
CA VAL A 212 -17.12 -18.29 -18.08
C VAL A 212 -17.06 -16.77 -18.32
N VAL A 213 -18.03 -16.02 -17.79
CA VAL A 213 -18.07 -14.56 -17.93
C VAL A 213 -16.98 -13.91 -17.09
N CYS A 214 -16.80 -14.35 -15.84
CA CYS A 214 -15.70 -13.87 -14.99
C CYS A 214 -14.33 -14.16 -15.63
N ARG A 215 -14.11 -15.39 -16.11
CA ARG A 215 -12.86 -15.76 -16.78
C ARG A 215 -12.57 -14.88 -17.99
N ALA A 216 -13.56 -14.66 -18.86
CA ALA A 216 -13.38 -13.82 -20.04
C ALA A 216 -13.03 -12.37 -19.67
N ALA A 217 -13.67 -11.81 -18.62
CA ALA A 217 -13.35 -10.48 -18.13
C ALA A 217 -11.91 -10.38 -17.58
N VAL A 218 -11.47 -11.40 -16.83
CA VAL A 218 -10.09 -11.45 -16.31
C VAL A 218 -9.08 -11.56 -17.44
N ASP A 219 -9.31 -12.45 -18.41
CA ASP A 219 -8.39 -12.64 -19.53
C ASP A 219 -8.30 -11.40 -20.42
N GLN A 220 -9.42 -10.71 -20.65
CA GLN A 220 -9.44 -9.43 -21.36
C GLN A 220 -8.65 -8.35 -20.62
N ALA A 221 -8.91 -8.17 -19.31
CA ALA A 221 -8.19 -7.18 -18.51
C ALA A 221 -6.68 -7.45 -18.53
N MET A 222 -6.27 -8.72 -18.45
CA MET A 222 -4.86 -9.13 -18.50
C MET A 222 -4.22 -8.86 -19.86
N ALA A 223 -4.96 -9.02 -20.96
CA ALA A 223 -4.49 -8.71 -22.31
C ALA A 223 -4.32 -7.21 -22.55
N ASN A 224 -5.10 -6.38 -21.85
CA ASN A 224 -5.06 -4.92 -21.97
C ASN A 224 -3.93 -4.27 -21.14
N LEU A 225 -3.28 -5.03 -20.24
CA LEU A 225 -2.28 -4.44 -19.34
C LEU A 225 -1.02 -4.00 -20.09
N TYR A 226 -0.57 -2.78 -19.80
CA TYR A 226 0.78 -2.36 -20.13
C TYR A 226 1.81 -3.17 -19.34
N PRO A 227 2.94 -3.55 -19.98
CA PRO A 227 4.01 -4.28 -19.31
C PRO A 227 4.67 -3.41 -18.24
N VAL A 228 4.84 -3.98 -17.05
CA VAL A 228 5.52 -3.32 -15.93
C VAL A 228 6.98 -3.76 -15.89
N GLN A 229 7.91 -2.81 -16.03
CA GLN A 229 9.35 -3.05 -15.86
C GLN A 229 9.70 -2.94 -14.37
N ILE A 230 9.86 -4.09 -13.70
CA ILE A 230 10.36 -4.20 -12.32
C ILE A 230 11.86 -4.51 -12.32
#